data_AF-A0A9D5BR78-F1
#
_entry.id   AF-A0A9D5BR78-F1
#
_cell.length_a   1.000
_cell.length_b   1.000
_cell.length_c   1.000
_cell.angle_alpha   90.00
_cell.angle_beta   90.00
_cell.angle_gamma   90.00
#
_symmetry.space_group_name_H-M   'P 1'
#
loop_
_entity.id
_entity.type
_entity.pdbx_description
1 polymer ?
#
loop_
_entity_poly.entity_id
_entity_poly.type
_entity_poly.pdbx_seq_one_letter_code
_entity_poly.pdbx_strand_id
1 'polypeptide(L)'
;MDLPAHQRPLFSDRVTVNGAVTPLALLADGRLWWSEGIQRCLSLEKEVLGFVASGPYIKLKTLVEARDGCCTTGAAGRLVPNDVVFKPSSDETHRLWCQKLREFIDSLGRPKRLLVFVNPFGGKKSAVKIFAEQVKPLFEDAQIQLTIQETKHQLHAKEVACSLDIKKYDGIVCVSGDGILVEVVNGLLQREDWNTAIKMPLGVVPAGTGNGMAKSLLDSVGDPCAISNAVLAIIRGFNPFMPFKHVIP
;
A
#
# COMPACT_ATOMS: atom_id res chain seq x y z
N MET A 1 -37.46 -10.19 -2.18
CA MET A 1 -36.47 -10.14 -1.09
C MET A 1 -35.43 -9.11 -1.49
N ASP A 2 -35.42 -7.95 -0.84
CA ASP A 2 -34.40 -6.93 -1.09
C ASP A 2 -33.02 -7.45 -0.65
N LEU A 3 -32.04 -7.37 -1.54
CA LEU A 3 -30.64 -7.63 -1.19
C LEU A 3 -30.20 -6.65 -0.07
N PRO A 4 -29.42 -7.10 0.92
CA PRO A 4 -28.86 -6.22 1.95
C PRO A 4 -28.21 -4.98 1.33
N ALA A 5 -28.32 -3.82 1.98
CA ALA A 5 -27.82 -2.55 1.41
C ALA A 5 -26.34 -2.59 0.99
N HIS A 6 -25.51 -3.39 1.67
CA HIS A 6 -24.08 -3.59 1.35
C HIS A 6 -23.83 -4.47 0.10
N GLN A 7 -24.85 -5.22 -0.37
CA GLN A 7 -24.79 -6.02 -1.60
C GLN A 7 -25.36 -5.27 -2.81
N ARG A 8 -25.87 -4.05 -2.64
CA ARG A 8 -26.32 -3.24 -3.77
C ARG A 8 -25.09 -2.69 -4.52
N PRO A 9 -25.01 -2.87 -5.84
CA PRO A 9 -23.93 -2.31 -6.63
C PRO A 9 -24.02 -0.77 -6.64
N LEU A 10 -22.93 -0.10 -6.28
CA LEU A 10 -22.76 1.35 -6.54
C LEU A 10 -22.73 1.62 -8.03
N PHE A 11 -22.11 0.71 -8.78
CA PHE A 11 -21.98 0.80 -10.21
C PHE A 11 -21.80 -0.60 -10.81
N SER A 12 -22.38 -0.85 -11.98
CA SER A 12 -22.23 -2.11 -12.70
C SER A 12 -22.26 -1.88 -14.20
N ASP A 13 -21.42 -2.61 -14.94
CA ASP A 13 -21.34 -2.60 -16.40
C ASP A 13 -21.06 -4.01 -16.91
N ARG A 14 -21.36 -4.26 -18.19
CA ARG A 14 -20.88 -5.45 -18.90
C ARG A 14 -19.52 -5.11 -19.49
N VAL A 15 -18.47 -5.68 -18.93
CA VAL A 15 -17.09 -5.42 -19.34
C VAL A 15 -16.53 -6.66 -20.05
N THR A 16 -15.50 -6.48 -20.86
CA THR A 16 -14.72 -7.61 -21.39
C THR A 16 -13.55 -7.89 -20.45
N VAL A 17 -13.53 -9.07 -19.85
CA VAL A 17 -12.40 -9.59 -19.05
C VAL A 17 -11.90 -10.84 -19.77
N ASN A 18 -10.60 -10.94 -20.04
CA ASN A 18 -9.98 -12.08 -20.74
C ASN A 18 -10.68 -12.49 -22.06
N GLY A 19 -11.30 -11.53 -22.77
CA GLY A 19 -12.06 -11.77 -24.01
C GLY A 19 -13.53 -12.19 -23.81
N ALA A 20 -13.96 -12.46 -22.58
CA ALA A 20 -15.34 -12.80 -22.25
C ALA A 20 -16.13 -11.57 -21.76
N VAL A 21 -17.36 -11.41 -22.22
CA VAL A 21 -18.25 -10.33 -21.76
C VAL A 21 -18.93 -10.74 -20.45
N THR A 22 -18.55 -10.07 -19.37
CA THR A 22 -18.89 -10.43 -18.00
C THR A 22 -19.51 -9.25 -17.27
N PRO A 23 -20.60 -9.43 -16.49
CA PRO A 23 -21.05 -8.39 -15.57
C PRO A 23 -20.01 -8.16 -14.47
N LEU A 24 -19.53 -6.92 -14.36
CA LEU A 24 -18.65 -6.45 -13.30
C LEU A 24 -19.41 -5.41 -12.48
N ALA A 25 -19.40 -5.56 -11.16
CA ALA A 25 -20.04 -4.65 -10.23
C ALA A 25 -19.06 -4.16 -9.16
N LEU A 26 -19.11 -2.87 -8.86
CA LEU A 26 -18.50 -2.28 -7.67
C LEU A 26 -19.59 -2.13 -6.61
N LEU A 27 -19.41 -2.80 -5.47
CA LEU A 27 -20.31 -2.77 -4.34
C LEU A 27 -20.01 -1.58 -3.41
N ALA A 28 -21.00 -1.22 -2.59
CA ALA A 28 -20.90 -0.12 -1.63
C ALA A 28 -19.78 -0.30 -0.58
N ASP A 29 -19.43 -1.55 -0.28
CA ASP A 29 -18.36 -1.92 0.65
C ASP A 29 -16.98 -1.98 -0.02
N GLY A 30 -16.84 -1.55 -1.28
CA GLY A 30 -15.57 -1.56 -1.99
C GLY A 30 -15.16 -2.90 -2.57
N ARG A 31 -16.05 -3.89 -2.60
CA ARG A 31 -15.78 -5.13 -3.31
C ARG A 31 -16.13 -5.01 -4.79
N LEU A 32 -15.20 -5.43 -5.63
CA LEU A 32 -15.45 -5.71 -7.04
C LEU A 32 -15.86 -7.17 -7.19
N TRP A 33 -16.94 -7.40 -7.93
CA TRP A 33 -17.51 -8.71 -8.14
C TRP A 33 -17.75 -8.98 -9.62
N TRP A 34 -17.30 -10.13 -10.11
CA TRP A 34 -17.54 -10.60 -11.47
C TRP A 34 -17.55 -12.13 -11.56
N SER A 35 -18.06 -12.68 -12.66
CA SER A 35 -18.16 -14.14 -12.87
C SER A 35 -17.69 -14.55 -14.26
N GLU A 36 -16.55 -15.25 -14.34
CA GLU A 36 -16.04 -15.89 -15.56
C GLU A 36 -16.20 -17.42 -15.45
N GLY A 37 -17.43 -17.90 -15.21
CA GLY A 37 -17.70 -19.31 -14.90
C GLY A 37 -17.33 -19.73 -13.46
N ILE A 38 -16.48 -18.96 -12.79
CA ILE A 38 -16.23 -19.01 -11.35
C ILE A 38 -16.46 -17.62 -10.78
N GLN A 39 -17.16 -17.53 -9.65
CA GLN A 39 -17.34 -16.27 -8.93
C GLN A 39 -16.00 -15.73 -8.43
N ARG A 40 -15.70 -14.48 -8.80
CA ARG A 40 -14.50 -13.76 -8.36
C ARG A 40 -14.94 -12.52 -7.59
N CYS A 41 -14.20 -12.24 -6.52
CA CYS A 41 -14.38 -11.09 -5.67
C CYS A 41 -13.02 -10.52 -5.33
N LEU A 42 -12.89 -9.20 -5.34
CA LEU A 42 -11.66 -8.46 -5.02
C LEU A 42 -12.01 -7.26 -4.14
N SER A 43 -11.36 -7.10 -3.00
CA SER A 43 -11.53 -5.94 -2.12
C SER A 43 -10.61 -4.80 -2.57
N LEU A 44 -11.18 -3.63 -2.89
CA LEU A 44 -10.39 -2.44 -3.23
C LEU A 44 -9.51 -1.97 -2.06
N GLU A 45 -10.04 -2.05 -0.83
CA GLU A 45 -9.32 -1.66 0.38
C GLU A 45 -8.12 -2.57 0.63
N LYS A 46 -8.33 -3.89 0.56
CA LYS A 46 -7.32 -4.87 0.94
C LYS A 46 -6.36 -5.17 -0.22
N GLU A 47 -6.87 -5.52 -1.38
CA GLU A 47 -6.07 -6.19 -2.42
C GLU A 47 -5.62 -5.25 -3.54
N VAL A 48 -6.29 -4.12 -3.74
CA VAL A 48 -5.94 -3.17 -4.82
C VAL A 48 -4.97 -2.12 -4.30
N LEU A 49 -3.81 -2.02 -4.93
CA LEU A 49 -2.82 -0.96 -4.70
C LEU A 49 -3.27 0.34 -5.36
N GLY A 50 -3.70 0.26 -6.62
CA GLY A 50 -4.13 1.38 -7.43
C GLY A 50 -4.67 0.89 -8.78
N PHE A 51 -4.86 1.81 -9.73
CA PHE A 51 -5.28 1.44 -11.09
C PHE A 51 -4.68 2.37 -12.15
N VAL A 52 -4.56 1.84 -13.36
CA VAL A 52 -4.10 2.57 -14.54
C VAL A 52 -5.11 2.39 -15.67
N ALA A 53 -5.54 3.48 -16.28
CA ALA A 53 -6.30 3.47 -17.52
C ALA A 53 -5.33 3.61 -18.70
N SER A 54 -5.39 2.70 -19.68
CA SER A 54 -4.52 2.68 -20.85
C SER A 54 -5.35 2.35 -22.09
N GLY A 55 -5.62 3.36 -22.91
CA GLY A 55 -6.56 3.24 -24.03
C GLY A 55 -7.96 2.87 -23.50
N PRO A 56 -8.63 1.86 -24.08
CA PRO A 56 -9.96 1.45 -23.62
C PRO A 56 -9.91 0.50 -22.41
N TYR A 57 -8.73 0.17 -21.88
CA TYR A 57 -8.56 -0.80 -20.81
C TYR A 57 -8.31 -0.13 -19.47
N ILE A 58 -8.89 -0.71 -18.42
CA ILE A 58 -8.61 -0.38 -17.03
C ILE A 58 -7.87 -1.57 -16.43
N LYS A 59 -6.69 -1.33 -15.88
CA LYS A 59 -5.87 -2.30 -15.15
C LYS A 59 -5.85 -1.94 -13.67
N LEU A 60 -6.40 -2.82 -12.83
CA LEU A 60 -6.25 -2.77 -11.39
C LEU A 60 -4.93 -3.43 -11.01
N LYS A 61 -4.11 -2.70 -10.28
CA LYS A 61 -2.88 -3.20 -9.70
C LYS A 61 -3.19 -3.87 -8.38
N THR A 62 -2.96 -5.17 -8.29
CA THR A 62 -3.39 -5.95 -7.12
C THR A 62 -2.26 -6.76 -6.52
N LEU A 63 -2.39 -7.00 -5.22
CA LEU A 63 -1.51 -7.86 -4.46
C LEU A 63 -2.37 -8.77 -3.59
N VAL A 64 -2.39 -10.07 -3.92
CA VAL A 64 -3.26 -11.08 -3.31
C VAL A 64 -2.45 -12.16 -2.64
N GLU A 65 -3.03 -12.85 -1.65
CA GLU A 65 -2.40 -14.03 -1.08
C GLU A 65 -2.35 -15.16 -2.10
N ALA A 66 -1.18 -15.80 -2.23
CA ALA A 66 -1.03 -16.99 -3.03
C ALA A 66 -1.92 -18.11 -2.46
N ARG A 67 -2.79 -18.69 -3.29
CA ARG A 67 -3.62 -19.83 -2.87
C ARG A 67 -2.76 -21.09 -2.76
N ASP A 68 -2.95 -21.85 -1.69
CA ASP A 68 -2.24 -23.12 -1.42
C ASP A 68 -2.45 -24.11 -2.57
N GLY A 69 -1.36 -24.40 -3.26
CA GLY A 69 -1.36 -25.27 -4.44
C GLY A 69 0.01 -25.85 -4.76
N CYS A 70 0.81 -26.22 -3.75
CA CYS A 70 1.86 -27.23 -3.86
C CYS A 70 2.43 -27.58 -2.49
N CYS A 71 2.69 -28.86 -2.26
CA CYS A 71 3.12 -29.46 -1.00
C CYS A 71 4.50 -28.97 -0.53
N THR A 72 4.55 -27.85 0.20
CA THR A 72 5.66 -27.55 1.11
C THR A 72 5.12 -26.81 2.32
N THR A 73 5.33 -27.38 3.49
CA THR A 73 5.14 -26.72 4.79
C THR A 73 5.95 -25.42 4.83
N GLY A 74 5.28 -24.26 4.70
CA GLY A 74 5.85 -22.95 5.02
C GLY A 74 5.69 -21.90 3.93
N ALA A 75 4.59 -21.13 3.98
CA ALA A 75 4.54 -19.67 3.77
C ALA A 75 3.08 -19.18 3.69
N ALA A 76 2.30 -19.34 4.78
CA ALA A 76 1.04 -18.61 4.92
C ALA A 76 1.31 -17.09 4.79
N GLY A 77 0.48 -16.38 4.03
CA GLY A 77 0.59 -14.91 3.88
C GLY A 77 1.56 -14.41 2.80
N ARG A 78 2.06 -15.28 1.91
CA ARG A 78 2.86 -14.82 0.75
C ARG A 78 1.98 -14.05 -0.24
N LEU A 79 2.31 -12.79 -0.44
CA LEU A 79 1.66 -11.90 -1.37
C LEU A 79 2.24 -12.01 -2.79
N VAL A 80 1.37 -12.09 -3.80
CA VAL A 80 1.74 -12.17 -5.22
C VAL A 80 0.92 -11.16 -6.04
N PRO A 81 1.53 -10.51 -7.06
CA PRO A 81 0.78 -9.65 -7.98
C PRO A 81 -0.25 -10.46 -8.76
N ASN A 82 -1.46 -9.92 -8.93
CA ASN A 82 -2.52 -10.55 -9.72
C ASN A 82 -3.41 -9.49 -10.40
N ASP A 83 -2.81 -8.69 -11.28
CA ASP A 83 -3.47 -7.57 -11.94
C ASP A 83 -4.77 -8.00 -12.65
N VAL A 84 -5.83 -7.23 -12.45
CA VAL A 84 -7.12 -7.46 -13.12
C VAL A 84 -7.28 -6.43 -14.23
N VAL A 85 -7.44 -6.89 -15.47
CA VAL A 85 -7.62 -6.03 -16.63
C VAL A 85 -9.01 -6.24 -17.21
N PHE A 86 -9.74 -5.15 -17.41
CA PHE A 86 -11.05 -5.19 -18.05
C PHE A 86 -11.22 -4.03 -19.02
N LYS A 87 -12.08 -4.24 -20.03
CA LYS A 87 -12.48 -3.23 -21.00
C LYS A 87 -13.96 -2.88 -20.78
N PRO A 88 -14.28 -1.64 -20.39
CA PRO A 88 -15.66 -1.14 -20.33
C PRO A 88 -16.37 -1.21 -21.69
N SER A 89 -17.70 -1.27 -21.67
CA SER A 89 -18.54 -1.40 -22.88
C SER A 89 -18.50 -0.17 -23.80
N SER A 90 -18.24 1.02 -23.24
CA SER A 90 -18.25 2.30 -23.95
C SER A 90 -17.27 3.31 -23.33
N ASP A 91 -17.00 4.42 -24.02
CA ASP A 91 -16.19 5.52 -23.48
C ASP A 91 -16.86 6.24 -22.31
N GLU A 92 -18.19 6.21 -22.24
CA GLU A 92 -18.94 6.75 -21.10
C GLU A 92 -18.73 5.87 -19.86
N THR A 93 -18.95 4.56 -19.99
CA THR A 93 -18.74 3.64 -18.87
C THR A 93 -17.27 3.55 -18.47
N HIS A 94 -16.33 3.72 -19.42
CA HIS A 94 -14.92 3.83 -19.12
C HIS A 94 -14.60 5.02 -18.21
N ARG A 95 -15.12 6.21 -18.53
CA ARG A 95 -14.95 7.40 -17.69
C ARG A 95 -15.58 7.21 -16.31
N LEU A 96 -16.77 6.62 -16.25
CA LEU A 96 -17.48 6.38 -14.99
C LEU A 96 -16.76 5.36 -14.10
N TRP A 97 -16.21 4.29 -14.66
CA TRP A 97 -15.35 3.35 -13.93
C TRP A 97 -14.12 4.04 -13.35
N CYS A 98 -13.40 4.82 -14.15
CA CYS A 98 -12.23 5.55 -13.69
C CYS A 98 -12.58 6.51 -12.54
N GLN A 99 -13.69 7.23 -12.66
CA GLN A 99 -14.18 8.12 -11.62
C GLN A 99 -14.51 7.35 -10.34
N LYS A 100 -15.31 6.28 -10.41
CA LYS A 100 -15.76 5.52 -9.23
C LYS A 100 -14.62 4.82 -8.50
N LEU A 101 -13.67 4.24 -9.25
CA LEU A 101 -12.47 3.64 -8.68
C LEU A 101 -11.60 4.69 -7.97
N ARG A 102 -11.41 5.85 -8.61
CA ARG A 102 -10.64 6.94 -8.01
C ARG A 102 -11.30 7.50 -6.76
N GLU A 103 -12.60 7.81 -6.81
CA GLU A 103 -13.39 8.25 -5.65
C GLU A 103 -13.27 7.27 -4.48
N PHE A 104 -13.40 5.96 -4.76
CA PHE A 104 -13.28 4.94 -3.73
C PHE A 104 -11.86 4.87 -3.15
N ILE A 105 -10.83 4.79 -3.97
CA ILE A 105 -9.44 4.69 -3.51
C ILE A 105 -9.02 5.94 -2.74
N ASP A 106 -9.43 7.13 -3.19
CA ASP A 106 -9.17 8.39 -2.48
C ASP A 106 -9.87 8.42 -1.10
N SER A 107 -11.05 7.81 -0.97
CA SER A 107 -11.78 7.74 0.30
C SER A 107 -11.10 6.86 1.36
N LEU A 108 -10.17 5.98 0.96
CA LEU A 108 -9.43 5.11 1.89
C LEU A 108 -8.43 5.89 2.77
N GLY A 109 -8.12 7.14 2.43
CA GLY A 109 -7.17 7.96 3.18
C GLY A 109 -5.72 7.45 3.11
N ARG A 110 -5.35 6.83 1.99
CA ARG A 110 -3.97 6.36 1.73
C ARG A 110 -3.00 7.54 1.60
N PRO A 111 -1.73 7.40 2.00
CA PRO A 111 -0.73 8.44 1.81
C PRO A 111 -0.51 8.72 0.32
N LYS A 112 -0.29 9.97 -0.06
CA LYS A 112 -0.03 10.39 -1.45
C LYS A 112 1.41 10.81 -1.68
N ARG A 113 2.10 11.28 -0.63
CA ARG A 113 3.49 11.77 -0.69
C ARG A 113 4.29 11.20 0.48
N LEU A 114 5.34 10.44 0.18
CA LEU A 114 6.19 9.82 1.19
C LEU A 114 7.65 10.26 1.02
N LEU A 115 8.30 10.57 2.14
CA LEU A 115 9.76 10.63 2.20
C LEU A 115 10.29 9.24 2.51
N VAL A 116 11.22 8.73 1.68
CA VAL A 116 11.79 7.40 1.85
C VAL A 116 13.27 7.49 2.15
N PHE A 117 13.66 7.10 3.36
CA PHE A 117 15.06 6.91 3.71
C PHE A 117 15.54 5.53 3.26
N VAL A 118 16.63 5.50 2.49
CA VAL A 118 17.26 4.27 2.03
C VAL A 118 18.70 4.25 2.55
N ASN A 119 19.07 3.21 3.30
CA ASN A 119 20.44 3.10 3.82
C ASN A 119 21.28 2.09 3.04
N PRO A 120 22.18 2.53 2.14
CA PRO A 120 23.01 1.63 1.33
C PRO A 120 24.02 0.83 2.16
N PHE A 121 24.32 1.25 3.39
CA PHE A 121 25.36 0.65 4.23
C PHE A 121 24.82 -0.38 5.25
N GLY A 122 23.50 -0.50 5.38
CA GLY A 122 22.89 -1.40 6.34
C GLY A 122 23.08 -2.88 5.99
N GLY A 123 23.49 -3.69 6.98
CA GLY A 123 23.48 -5.15 6.88
C GLY A 123 24.20 -5.72 5.65
N LYS A 124 23.46 -6.47 4.81
CA LYS A 124 23.96 -7.09 3.57
C LYS A 124 24.15 -6.09 2.41
N LYS A 125 24.04 -4.78 2.65
CA LYS A 125 24.11 -3.72 1.64
C LYS A 125 23.12 -3.88 0.48
N SER A 126 21.97 -4.51 0.77
CA SER A 126 20.94 -4.83 -0.22
C SER A 126 19.80 -3.82 -0.24
N ALA A 127 19.78 -2.82 0.65
CA ALA A 127 18.64 -1.91 0.79
C ALA A 127 18.32 -1.13 -0.49
N VAL A 128 19.34 -0.65 -1.22
CA VAL A 128 19.14 0.05 -2.51
C VAL A 128 18.51 -0.88 -3.54
N LYS A 129 19.00 -2.12 -3.64
CA LYS A 129 18.47 -3.14 -4.55
C LYS A 129 17.04 -3.53 -4.18
N ILE A 130 16.80 -3.82 -2.90
CA ILE A 130 15.47 -4.12 -2.36
C ILE A 130 14.50 -2.96 -2.65
N PHE A 131 14.95 -1.73 -2.41
CA PHE A 131 14.15 -0.55 -2.67
C PHE A 131 13.76 -0.47 -4.15
N ALA A 132 14.74 -0.56 -5.05
CA ALA A 132 14.51 -0.43 -6.49
C ALA A 132 13.66 -1.57 -7.07
N GLU A 133 13.88 -2.81 -6.65
CA GLU A 133 13.26 -3.99 -7.26
C GLU A 133 11.94 -4.42 -6.61
N GLN A 134 11.73 -4.12 -5.33
CA GLN A 134 10.60 -4.67 -4.57
C GLN A 134 9.71 -3.59 -3.94
N VAL A 135 10.29 -2.49 -3.47
CA VAL A 135 9.54 -1.47 -2.71
C VAL A 135 8.96 -0.39 -3.61
N LYS A 136 9.83 0.23 -4.43
CA LYS A 136 9.47 1.32 -5.34
C LYS A 136 8.34 0.94 -6.30
N PRO A 137 8.34 -0.24 -6.96
CA PRO A 137 7.26 -0.61 -7.88
C PRO A 137 5.88 -0.67 -7.22
N LEU A 138 5.79 -1.13 -5.96
CA LEU A 138 4.52 -1.24 -5.24
C LEU A 138 3.95 0.14 -4.89
N PHE A 139 4.80 1.09 -4.49
CA PHE A 139 4.38 2.47 -4.26
C PHE A 139 3.97 3.19 -5.56
N GLU A 140 4.67 2.91 -6.67
CA GLU A 140 4.31 3.43 -7.99
C GLU A 140 2.97 2.88 -8.48
N ASP A 141 2.73 1.57 -8.30
CA ASP A 141 1.44 0.93 -8.60
C ASP A 141 0.29 1.50 -7.74
N ALA A 142 0.60 1.97 -6.53
CA ALA A 142 -0.32 2.69 -5.66
C ALA A 142 -0.42 4.20 -5.96
N GLN A 143 0.28 4.71 -6.97
CA GLN A 143 0.30 6.13 -7.38
C GLN A 143 0.80 7.08 -6.27
N ILE A 144 1.71 6.61 -5.43
CA ILE A 144 2.28 7.38 -4.33
C ILE A 144 3.57 8.06 -4.80
N GLN A 145 3.65 9.37 -4.59
CA GLN A 145 4.85 10.16 -4.90
C GLN A 145 5.92 9.92 -3.85
N LEU A 146 7.11 9.52 -4.29
CA LEU A 146 8.25 9.24 -3.41
C LEU A 146 9.32 10.33 -3.55
N THR A 147 9.77 10.88 -2.42
CA THR A 147 11.03 11.61 -2.32
C THR A 147 12.06 10.70 -1.69
N ILE A 148 13.12 10.37 -2.40
CA ILE A 148 14.11 9.39 -1.97
C ILE A 148 15.30 10.10 -1.33
N GLN A 149 15.64 9.71 -0.10
CA GLN A 149 16.81 10.18 0.62
C GLN A 149 17.73 9.02 0.96
N GLU A 150 18.79 8.86 0.18
CA GLU A 150 19.86 7.92 0.54
C GLU A 150 20.68 8.47 1.71
N THR A 151 20.94 7.63 2.71
CA THR A 151 21.77 8.02 3.86
C THR A 151 23.25 7.93 3.52
N LYS A 152 24.02 8.97 3.85
CA LYS A 152 25.44 9.07 3.47
C LYS A 152 26.41 8.61 4.56
N HIS A 153 25.99 8.73 5.82
CA HIS A 153 26.79 8.42 7.00
C HIS A 153 25.86 8.19 8.19
N GLN A 154 26.42 7.76 9.32
CA GLN A 154 25.68 7.59 10.57
C GLN A 154 25.08 8.93 11.03
N LEU A 155 23.86 8.92 11.55
CA LEU A 155 23.09 10.12 11.95
C LEU A 155 22.62 11.02 10.80
N HIS A 156 22.90 10.70 9.54
CA HIS A 156 22.41 11.51 8.43
C HIS A 156 20.87 11.53 8.34
N ALA A 157 20.19 10.42 8.67
CA ALA A 157 18.72 10.42 8.67
C ALA A 157 18.15 11.34 9.77
N LYS A 158 18.85 11.44 10.90
CA LYS A 158 18.54 12.35 12.00
C LYS A 158 18.67 13.82 11.57
N GLU A 159 19.77 14.18 10.90
CA GLU A 159 20.01 15.55 10.38
C GLU A 159 18.92 15.98 9.39
N VAL A 160 18.58 15.10 8.46
CA VAL A 160 17.52 15.36 7.48
C VAL A 160 16.17 15.47 8.16
N ALA A 161 15.83 14.56 9.09
CA ALA A 161 14.56 14.62 9.83
C ALA A 161 14.44 15.88 10.69
N CYS A 162 15.54 16.36 11.28
CA CYS A 162 15.58 17.59 12.07
C CYS A 162 15.27 18.83 11.21
N SER A 163 15.74 18.87 9.96
CA SER A 163 15.51 20.00 9.04
C SER A 163 14.34 19.82 8.07
N LEU A 164 13.59 18.72 8.18
CA LEU A 164 12.53 18.34 7.25
C LEU A 164 11.35 19.33 7.24
N ASP A 165 10.84 19.68 6.07
CA ASP A 165 9.52 20.30 5.98
C ASP A 165 8.44 19.23 6.04
N ILE A 166 7.96 18.93 7.26
CA ILE A 166 7.00 17.86 7.54
C ILE A 166 5.66 18.04 6.80
N LYS A 167 5.29 19.27 6.40
CA LYS A 167 4.00 19.54 5.71
C LYS A 167 3.98 19.03 4.26
N LYS A 168 5.16 18.74 3.68
CA LYS A 168 5.28 18.22 2.31
C LYS A 168 4.94 16.74 2.19
N TYR A 169 4.89 16.02 3.30
CA TYR A 169 4.78 14.57 3.32
C TYR A 169 3.61 14.13 4.19
N ASP A 170 3.00 13.02 3.79
CA ASP A 170 1.93 12.37 4.54
C ASP A 170 2.51 11.26 5.44
N GLY A 171 3.79 10.92 5.27
CA GLY A 171 4.53 9.96 6.08
C GLY A 171 6.01 9.84 5.71
N ILE A 172 6.78 9.20 6.58
CA ILE A 172 8.20 8.86 6.37
C ILE A 172 8.35 7.34 6.38
N VAL A 173 9.06 6.79 5.40
CA VAL A 173 9.34 5.36 5.28
C VAL A 173 10.83 5.10 5.43
N CYS A 174 11.19 4.18 6.31
CA CYS A 174 12.57 3.73 6.51
C CYS A 174 12.78 2.38 5.83
N VAL A 175 13.57 2.34 4.75
CA VAL A 175 13.98 1.11 4.07
C VAL A 175 15.38 0.74 4.55
N SER A 176 15.46 0.09 5.70
CA SER A 176 16.71 -0.29 6.36
C SER A 176 16.44 -1.31 7.48
N GLY A 177 17.36 -1.43 8.44
CA GLY A 177 17.08 -1.98 9.75
C GLY A 177 16.59 -0.92 10.73
N ASP A 178 16.34 -1.33 11.97
CA ASP A 178 15.71 -0.51 13.03
C ASP A 178 16.47 0.80 13.35
N GLY A 179 17.80 0.84 13.13
CA GLY A 179 18.64 2.00 13.44
C GLY A 179 18.26 3.28 12.71
N ILE A 180 17.83 3.19 11.44
CA ILE A 180 17.40 4.39 10.69
C ILE A 180 16.11 4.97 11.26
N LEU A 181 15.18 4.13 11.71
CA LEU A 181 13.97 4.61 12.36
C LEU A 181 14.31 5.39 13.64
N VAL A 182 15.24 4.87 14.44
CA VAL A 182 15.71 5.53 15.67
C VAL A 182 16.35 6.88 15.35
N GLU A 183 17.15 6.97 14.28
CA GLU A 183 17.71 8.24 13.82
C GLU A 183 16.61 9.24 13.42
N VAL A 184 15.64 8.81 12.62
CA VAL A 184 14.51 9.65 12.19
C VAL A 184 13.71 10.16 13.40
N VAL A 185 13.32 9.28 14.32
CA VAL A 185 12.57 9.67 15.53
C VAL A 185 13.35 10.68 16.36
N ASN A 186 14.63 10.42 16.61
CA ASN A 186 15.48 11.36 17.34
C ASN A 186 15.64 12.70 16.61
N GLY A 187 15.65 12.70 15.27
CA GLY A 187 15.69 13.93 14.47
C GLY A 187 14.40 14.73 14.62
N LEU A 188 13.24 14.06 14.57
CA LEU A 188 11.94 14.71 14.77
C LEU A 188 11.79 15.29 16.19
N LEU A 189 12.31 14.60 17.21
CA LEU A 189 12.28 15.06 18.60
C LEU A 189 13.21 16.26 18.89
N GLN A 190 14.21 16.50 18.04
CA GLN A 190 15.11 17.65 18.18
C GLN A 190 14.60 18.94 17.56
N ARG A 191 13.43 18.90 16.92
CA ARG A 191 12.83 20.05 16.26
C ARG A 191 12.14 20.97 17.26
N GLU A 192 12.04 22.25 16.91
CA GLU A 192 11.22 23.20 17.68
C GLU A 192 9.74 22.80 17.68
N ASP A 193 9.23 22.31 16.53
CA ASP A 193 7.85 21.83 16.35
C ASP A 193 7.68 20.33 16.63
N TRP A 194 8.53 19.73 17.48
CA TRP A 194 8.56 18.28 17.73
C TRP A 194 7.20 17.67 18.07
N ASN A 195 6.34 18.39 18.81
CA ASN A 195 5.01 17.90 19.21
C ASN A 195 4.08 17.67 18.01
N THR A 196 4.30 18.39 16.91
CA THR A 196 3.63 18.13 15.64
C THR A 196 4.41 17.11 14.82
N ALA A 197 5.73 17.24 14.78
CA ALA A 197 6.61 16.38 13.97
C ALA A 197 6.53 14.90 14.37
N ILE A 198 6.42 14.60 15.68
CA ILE A 198 6.35 13.22 16.19
C ILE A 198 5.04 12.50 15.82
N LYS A 199 4.01 13.24 15.41
CA LYS A 199 2.74 12.67 14.91
C LYS A 199 2.83 12.24 13.44
N MET A 200 3.94 12.52 12.76
CA MET A 200 4.19 12.08 11.40
C MET A 200 4.14 10.55 11.33
N PRO A 201 3.29 9.95 10.47
CA PRO A 201 3.26 8.50 10.30
C PRO A 201 4.62 7.96 9.86
N LEU A 202 5.09 6.92 10.55
CA LEU A 202 6.36 6.25 10.26
C LEU A 202 6.11 4.82 9.77
N GLY A 203 6.66 4.49 8.61
CA GLY A 203 6.67 3.14 8.05
C GLY A 203 8.07 2.53 8.09
N VAL A 204 8.17 1.22 8.31
CA VAL A 204 9.43 0.49 8.30
C VAL A 204 9.34 -0.65 7.29
N VAL A 205 10.29 -0.71 6.36
CA VAL A 205 10.44 -1.83 5.43
C VAL A 205 11.71 -2.59 5.80
N PRO A 206 11.61 -3.90 6.11
CA PRO A 206 12.74 -4.68 6.59
C PRO A 206 13.77 -4.89 5.47
N ALA A 207 14.87 -4.14 5.52
CA ALA A 207 15.97 -4.25 4.55
C ALA A 207 17.36 -4.31 5.23
N GLY A 208 17.40 -4.42 6.56
CA GLY A 208 18.63 -4.51 7.34
C GLY A 208 18.86 -5.88 8.01
N THR A 209 19.83 -5.93 8.92
CA THR A 209 20.11 -7.11 9.76
C THR A 209 19.26 -7.16 11.02
N GLY A 210 18.94 -6.01 11.61
CA GLY A 210 17.97 -5.87 12.70
C GLY A 210 16.66 -5.33 12.16
N ASN A 211 15.64 -6.19 12.09
CA ASN A 211 14.29 -5.85 11.63
C ASN A 211 13.26 -6.17 12.72
N GLY A 212 13.65 -6.03 13.98
CA GLY A 212 12.82 -6.42 15.12
C GLY A 212 11.53 -5.61 15.18
N MET A 213 11.60 -4.30 14.90
CA MET A 213 10.43 -3.43 14.91
C MET A 213 9.48 -3.76 13.76
N ALA A 214 10.00 -3.91 12.54
CA ALA A 214 9.19 -4.30 11.38
C ALA A 214 8.49 -5.64 11.61
N LYS A 215 9.19 -6.62 12.19
CA LYS A 215 8.62 -7.91 12.55
C LYS A 215 7.51 -7.77 13.59
N SER A 216 7.74 -7.08 14.69
CA SER A 216 6.72 -6.89 15.74
C SER A 216 5.47 -6.19 15.23
N LEU A 217 5.62 -5.19 14.35
CA LEU A 217 4.49 -4.48 13.75
C LEU A 217 3.66 -5.39 12.83
N LEU A 218 4.31 -6.19 11.99
CA LEU A 218 3.64 -7.12 11.10
C LEU A 218 2.99 -8.29 11.85
N ASP A 219 3.70 -8.86 12.83
CA ASP A 219 3.17 -9.93 13.68
C ASP A 219 1.92 -9.45 14.46
N SER A 220 1.82 -8.16 14.82
CA SER A 220 0.65 -7.58 15.52
C SER A 220 -0.64 -7.59 14.70
N VAL A 221 -0.51 -7.62 13.37
CA VAL A 221 -1.64 -7.71 12.43
C VAL A 221 -1.75 -9.11 11.81
N GLY A 222 -0.96 -10.07 12.27
CA GLY A 222 -0.94 -11.44 11.76
C GLY A 222 -0.26 -11.58 10.38
N ASP A 223 0.46 -10.56 9.93
CA ASP A 223 1.19 -10.58 8.66
C ASP A 223 2.61 -11.13 8.85
N PRO A 224 3.15 -11.90 7.88
CA PRO A 224 4.55 -12.29 7.90
C PRO A 224 5.48 -11.08 7.76
N CYS A 225 6.67 -11.17 8.37
CA CYS A 225 7.75 -10.19 8.21
C CYS A 225 8.37 -10.23 6.80
N ALA A 226 7.60 -9.80 5.80
CA ALA A 226 7.98 -9.71 4.40
C ALA A 226 7.89 -8.27 3.89
N ILE A 227 8.73 -7.93 2.91
CA ILE A 227 8.79 -6.60 2.30
C ILE A 227 7.44 -6.20 1.70
N SER A 228 6.78 -7.12 1.00
CA SER A 228 5.46 -6.91 0.40
C SER A 228 4.40 -6.53 1.44
N ASN A 229 4.38 -7.21 2.58
CA ASN A 229 3.40 -6.97 3.64
C ASN A 229 3.68 -5.64 4.35
N ALA A 230 4.95 -5.32 4.61
CA ALA A 230 5.35 -4.01 5.13
C ALA A 230 4.88 -2.86 4.22
N VAL A 231 5.15 -2.98 2.91
CA VAL A 231 4.75 -1.94 1.94
C VAL A 231 3.24 -1.85 1.81
N LEU A 232 2.53 -2.98 1.78
CA LEU A 232 1.07 -3.01 1.73
C LEU A 232 0.44 -2.35 2.97
N ALA A 233 0.97 -2.61 4.17
CA ALA A 233 0.52 -1.96 5.40
C ALA A 233 0.71 -0.43 5.34
N ILE A 234 1.85 0.04 4.83
CA ILE A 234 2.13 1.46 4.63
C ILE A 234 1.15 2.08 3.62
N ILE A 235 0.92 1.42 2.48
CA ILE A 235 -0.02 1.89 1.43
C ILE A 235 -1.43 1.99 1.99
N ARG A 236 -1.87 1.02 2.79
CA ARG A 236 -3.19 1.03 3.44
C ARG A 236 -3.31 2.11 4.52
N GLY A 237 -2.24 2.82 4.85
CA GLY A 237 -2.23 3.82 5.91
C GLY A 237 -2.41 3.21 7.29
N PHE A 238 -1.97 1.96 7.49
CA PHE A 238 -2.03 1.32 8.79
C PHE A 238 -1.12 2.08 9.76
N ASN A 239 -1.73 2.65 10.81
CA ASN A 239 -1.01 3.32 11.86
C ASN A 239 -1.01 2.45 13.13
N PRO A 240 0.05 1.65 13.38
CA PRO A 240 0.13 0.84 14.61
C PRO A 240 0.14 1.71 15.88
N PHE A 241 0.50 2.99 15.78
CA PHE A 241 0.51 3.93 16.90
C PHE A 241 -0.78 4.75 17.03
N MET A 242 -1.75 4.60 16.13
CA MET A 242 -3.13 5.10 16.30
C MET A 242 -4.14 4.05 15.81
N PRO A 243 -4.47 3.04 16.63
CA PRO A 243 -5.52 2.08 16.31
C PRO A 243 -6.95 2.65 16.46
N PHE A 244 -7.12 3.93 16.80
CA PHE A 244 -8.44 4.51 17.06
C PHE A 244 -8.91 5.42 15.93
N LYS A 245 -9.31 4.83 14.80
CA LYS A 245 -10.46 5.38 14.06
C LYS A 245 -11.71 4.88 14.79
N HIS A 246 -12.36 5.81 15.51
CA HIS A 246 -13.60 5.71 16.29
C HIS A 246 -13.47 5.32 17.77
N VAL A 247 -14.35 5.96 18.57
CA VAL A 247 -14.52 5.93 20.05
C VAL A 247 -13.65 7.05 20.70
N ILE A 248 -14.10 8.23 21.18
CA ILE A 248 -15.36 8.79 21.78
C ILE A 248 -15.23 10.35 21.84
N PRO A 249 -16.28 11.20 22.01
CA PRO A 249 -17.73 10.99 21.94
C PRO A 249 -18.39 11.55 20.67
#